data_AF-G5SC79-F1
#
_entry.id   AF-G5SC79-F1
#
_cell.length_a   1.000
_cell.length_b   1.000
_cell.length_c   1.000
_cell.angle_alpha   90.00
_cell.angle_beta   90.00
_cell.angle_gamma   90.00
#
_symmetry.space_group_name_H-M   'P 1'
#
loop_
_entity.id
_entity.type
_entity.pdbx_description
1 polymer ?
#
loop_
_entity_poly.entity_id
_entity_poly.type
_entity_poly.pdbx_seq_one_letter_code
_entity_poly.pdbx_strand_id
1 'polypeptide(L)'
;MVPPIVDAILPQSQCGQCGYPGCRPYAEAVGLQGEKINRCAPGGEAVMLKIAELLNVEPQPCDGEEQQAAPVRMLAVIDENNCIGCTKCIQACPVDAIIGATRAMHTVMSDLCTGCNLCVDPCPTHCIELRPVNETPDSWKWDLNTIPVRIIPVEQHA
;
A
#
# COMPACT_ATOMS: atom_id res chain seq x y z
N MET A 1 19.72 17.99 -6.19
CA MET A 1 18.64 17.46 -7.07
C MET A 1 17.91 16.37 -6.28
N VAL A 2 17.05 16.78 -5.34
CA VAL A 2 16.32 15.90 -4.40
C VAL A 2 15.08 15.19 -4.99
N PRO A 3 14.34 15.76 -5.97
CA PRO A 3 13.09 15.14 -6.47
C PRO A 3 13.19 13.72 -7.04
N PRO A 4 14.21 13.35 -7.86
CA PRO A 4 14.21 12.04 -8.52
C PRO A 4 14.50 10.87 -7.57
N ILE A 5 15.17 11.11 -6.44
CA ILE A 5 15.52 10.04 -5.49
C ILE A 5 14.30 9.67 -4.65
N VAL A 6 13.51 10.67 -4.22
CA VAL A 6 12.26 10.43 -3.48
C VAL A 6 11.26 9.69 -4.37
N ASP A 7 11.14 10.07 -5.64
CA ASP A 7 10.27 9.39 -6.61
C ASP A 7 10.63 7.90 -6.73
N ALA A 8 11.92 7.56 -6.82
CA ALA A 8 12.38 6.16 -6.93
C ALA A 8 12.04 5.27 -5.72
N ILE A 9 11.76 5.86 -4.55
CA ILE A 9 11.41 5.12 -3.32
C ILE A 9 9.90 4.89 -3.19
N LEU A 10 9.10 5.73 -3.84
CA LEU A 10 7.65 5.59 -3.85
C LEU A 10 7.25 4.30 -4.60
N PRO A 11 6.11 3.69 -4.26
CA PRO A 11 5.65 2.44 -4.87
C PRO A 11 5.25 2.55 -6.35
N GLN A 12 5.36 3.74 -6.96
CA GLN A 12 5.04 4.02 -8.37
C GLN A 12 3.65 3.56 -8.82
N SER A 13 2.72 3.41 -7.87
CA SER A 13 1.36 2.93 -8.12
C SER A 13 0.42 4.00 -8.67
N GLN A 14 0.87 5.26 -8.74
CA GLN A 14 0.11 6.41 -9.25
C GLN A 14 -1.33 6.52 -8.69
N CYS A 15 -1.57 5.99 -7.49
CA CYS A 15 -2.92 5.76 -6.99
C CYS A 15 -3.66 7.02 -6.50
N GLY A 16 -2.92 8.12 -6.28
CA GLY A 16 -3.48 9.42 -5.88
C GLY A 16 -4.08 9.51 -4.48
N GLN A 17 -3.97 8.46 -3.65
CA GLN A 17 -4.48 8.47 -2.27
C GLN A 17 -3.82 9.53 -1.37
N CYS A 18 -2.60 9.94 -1.72
CA CYS A 18 -1.90 11.03 -1.02
C CYS A 18 -2.42 12.42 -1.40
N GLY A 19 -3.42 12.56 -2.27
CA GLY A 19 -3.97 13.85 -2.73
C GLY A 19 -3.22 14.51 -3.89
N TYR A 20 -2.19 13.84 -4.41
CA TYR A 20 -1.46 14.26 -5.62
C TYR A 20 -1.82 13.36 -6.81
N PRO A 21 -1.75 13.84 -8.06
CA PRO A 21 -2.13 13.05 -9.24
C PRO A 21 -1.16 11.89 -9.58
N GLY A 22 -0.10 11.68 -8.78
CA GLY A 22 0.84 10.58 -8.95
C GLY A 22 2.03 10.66 -7.98
N CYS A 23 2.95 9.69 -8.07
CA CYS A 23 4.14 9.62 -7.22
C CYS A 23 5.12 10.78 -7.49
N ARG A 24 5.42 11.10 -8.75
CA ARG A 24 6.34 12.19 -9.11
C ARG A 24 5.93 13.57 -8.56
N PRO A 25 4.67 14.05 -8.74
CA PRO A 25 4.23 15.31 -8.15
C PRO A 25 4.30 15.32 -6.62
N TYR A 26 4.03 14.17 -5.97
CA TYR A 26 4.18 14.04 -4.53
C TYR A 26 5.66 14.11 -4.11
N ALA A 27 6.56 13.41 -4.81
CA ALA A 27 8.00 13.46 -4.57
C ALA A 27 8.59 14.87 -4.75
N GLU A 28 8.11 15.62 -5.73
CA GLU A 28 8.47 17.02 -5.94
C GLU A 28 7.98 17.91 -4.78
N ALA A 29 6.74 17.74 -4.32
CA ALA A 29 6.21 18.48 -3.18
C ALA A 29 6.99 18.20 -1.88
N VAL A 30 7.32 16.93 -1.63
CA VAL A 30 8.14 16.52 -0.49
C VAL A 30 9.56 17.09 -0.58
N GLY A 31 10.19 17.04 -1.76
CA GLY A 31 11.58 17.48 -1.94
C GLY A 31 11.80 18.98 -2.10
N LEU A 32 10.82 19.73 -2.61
CA LEU A 32 10.93 21.18 -2.89
C LEU A 32 10.08 22.04 -1.96
N GLN A 33 8.88 21.59 -1.60
CA GLN A 33 7.90 22.39 -0.84
C GLN A 33 7.89 22.03 0.65
N GLY A 34 8.56 20.95 1.06
CA GLY A 34 8.59 20.50 2.45
C GLY A 34 7.25 19.93 2.93
N GLU A 35 6.49 19.29 2.03
CA GLU A 35 5.24 18.61 2.36
C GLU A 35 5.48 17.40 3.30
N LYS A 36 4.42 16.95 3.99
CA LYS A 36 4.49 15.81 4.91
C LYS A 36 4.87 14.49 4.20
N ILE A 37 5.82 13.77 4.79
CA ILE A 37 6.39 12.51 4.26
C ILE A 37 5.51 11.27 4.51
N ASN A 38 4.45 11.42 5.30
CA ASN A 38 3.64 10.34 5.84
C ASN A 38 2.34 10.09 5.05
N ARG A 39 2.16 10.70 3.87
CA ARG A 39 0.90 10.67 3.11
C ARG A 39 0.76 9.49 2.16
N CYS A 40 1.80 8.66 2.02
CA CYS A 40 1.81 7.51 1.12
C CYS A 40 1.19 6.28 1.79
N ALA A 41 -0.15 6.16 1.76
CA ALA A 41 -0.88 4.99 2.26
C ALA A 41 -0.38 3.62 1.73
N PRO A 42 -0.14 3.41 0.42
CA PRO A 42 0.37 2.11 -0.06
C PRO A 42 1.83 1.84 0.31
N GLY A 43 2.62 2.89 0.58
CA GLY A 43 4.02 2.78 0.98
C GLY A 43 4.21 2.56 2.49
N GLY A 44 3.25 3.03 3.28
CA GLY A 44 3.23 2.91 4.74
C GLY A 44 4.49 3.49 5.41
N GLU A 45 4.79 2.97 6.59
CA GLU A 45 5.92 3.39 7.41
C GLU A 45 7.28 3.14 6.74
N ALA A 46 7.42 2.03 6.01
CA ALA A 46 8.68 1.66 5.36
C ALA A 46 9.14 2.70 4.32
N VAL A 47 8.21 3.29 3.59
CA VAL A 47 8.51 4.37 2.63
C VAL A 47 8.80 5.68 3.37
N MET A 48 8.04 5.99 4.42
CA MET A 48 8.23 7.19 5.23
C MET A 48 9.61 7.22 5.90
N LEU A 49 10.06 6.12 6.51
CA LEU A 49 11.36 6.02 7.17
C LEU A 49 12.53 6.26 6.20
N LYS A 50 12.46 5.68 5.00
CA LYS A 50 13.48 5.88 3.96
C LYS A 50 13.54 7.32 3.48
N ILE A 51 12.39 7.99 3.35
CA ILE A 51 12.32 9.39 2.94
C ILE A 51 12.85 10.29 4.07
N ALA A 52 12.51 9.99 5.34
CA ALA A 52 13.01 10.68 6.53
C ALA A 52 14.55 10.62 6.62
N GLU A 53 15.13 9.44 6.40
CA GLU A 53 16.59 9.24 6.39
C GLU A 53 17.27 10.05 5.28
N LEU A 54 16.70 10.07 4.07
CA LEU A 54 17.27 10.81 2.95
C LEU A 54 17.20 12.33 3.09
N LEU A 55 16.10 12.84 3.64
CA LEU A 55 15.89 14.27 3.82
C LEU A 55 16.47 14.77 5.15
N ASN A 56 16.96 13.86 6.00
CA ASN A 56 17.41 14.12 7.36
C ASN A 56 16.34 14.89 8.17
N VAL A 57 15.08 14.44 8.04
CA VAL A 57 13.89 14.98 8.72
C VAL A 57 13.40 13.97 9.74
N GLU A 58 12.87 14.44 10.87
CA GLU A 58 12.30 13.55 11.89
C GLU A 58 11.10 12.77 11.34
N PRO A 59 11.02 11.45 11.60
CA PRO A 59 9.94 10.61 11.09
C PRO A 59 8.60 11.07 11.66
N GLN A 60 7.63 11.29 10.77
CA GLN A 60 6.27 11.66 11.13
C GLN A 60 5.38 10.41 11.17
N PRO A 61 4.49 10.24 12.16
CA PRO A 61 3.60 9.08 12.23
C PRO A 61 2.64 9.04 11.03
N CYS A 62 2.54 7.90 10.35
CA CYS A 62 1.67 7.66 9.18
C CYS A 62 0.22 7.40 9.59
N ASP A 63 -0.45 8.44 10.10
CA ASP A 63 -1.83 8.43 10.64
C ASP A 63 -1.88 8.26 12.17
N GLY A 64 -2.91 8.86 12.76
CA GLY A 64 -2.94 9.41 14.11
C GLY A 64 -2.80 8.41 15.28
N GLU A 65 -2.42 9.00 16.41
CA GLU A 65 -2.62 8.57 17.80
C GLU A 65 -3.03 7.11 18.04
N GLU A 66 -2.13 6.35 18.67
CA GLU A 66 -2.38 5.25 19.60
C GLU A 66 -3.46 4.19 19.26
N GLN A 67 -2.97 2.97 19.01
CA GLN A 67 -3.70 1.70 19.13
C GLN A 67 -4.97 1.59 18.27
N GLN A 68 -4.81 1.32 16.97
CA GLN A 68 -5.79 0.51 16.24
C GLN A 68 -5.07 -0.49 15.34
N ALA A 69 -5.65 -1.70 15.29
CA ALA A 69 -5.12 -2.95 14.76
C ALA A 69 -4.25 -2.80 13.50
N ALA A 70 -3.24 -3.67 13.38
CA ALA A 70 -2.40 -3.83 12.20
C ALA A 70 -3.19 -3.54 10.92
N PRO A 71 -2.65 -2.75 9.96
CA PRO A 71 -3.39 -2.31 8.79
C PRO A 71 -3.97 -3.52 8.07
N VAL A 72 -5.29 -3.71 8.22
CA VAL A 72 -5.95 -4.90 7.69
C VAL A 72 -5.93 -4.77 6.18
N ARG A 73 -5.26 -5.73 5.52
CA ARG A 73 -5.16 -5.74 4.06
C ARG A 73 -6.57 -5.81 3.47
N MET A 74 -6.95 -4.78 2.71
CA MET A 74 -8.22 -4.75 2.00
C MET A 74 -8.05 -5.30 0.59
N LEU A 75 -8.94 -6.19 0.17
CA LEU A 75 -8.97 -6.74 -1.18
C LEU A 75 -10.27 -6.39 -1.88
N ALA A 76 -10.16 -6.01 -3.15
CA ALA A 76 -11.32 -5.88 -4.01
C ALA A 76 -11.87 -7.28 -4.35
N VAL A 77 -13.18 -7.45 -4.20
CA VAL A 77 -13.93 -8.66 -4.54
C VAL A 77 -15.00 -8.28 -5.54
N ILE A 78 -15.07 -9.01 -6.65
CA ILE A 78 -16.07 -8.80 -7.71
C ILE A 78 -17.20 -9.81 -7.51
N ASP A 79 -18.44 -9.34 -7.49
CA ASP A 79 -19.61 -10.21 -7.52
C ASP A 79 -19.83 -10.78 -8.93
N GLU A 80 -19.70 -12.10 -9.02
CA GLU A 80 -19.80 -12.91 -10.23
C GLU A 80 -21.17 -12.75 -10.93
N ASN A 81 -22.25 -12.61 -10.16
CA ASN A 81 -23.62 -12.56 -10.71
C ASN A 81 -23.93 -11.21 -11.37
N ASN A 82 -23.25 -10.15 -10.94
CA ASN A 82 -23.51 -8.77 -11.37
C ASN A 82 -22.43 -8.23 -12.32
N CYS A 83 -21.39 -9.02 -12.61
CA CYS A 83 -20.32 -8.64 -13.52
C CYS A 83 -20.74 -8.84 -14.99
N ILE A 84 -20.91 -7.74 -15.72
CA ILE A 84 -21.29 -7.76 -17.15
C ILE A 84 -20.10 -7.83 -18.12
N GLY A 85 -18.87 -7.90 -17.61
CA GLY A 85 -17.68 -7.97 -18.46
C GLY A 85 -17.34 -6.68 -19.23
N CYS A 86 -17.57 -5.51 -18.61
CA CYS A 86 -17.38 -4.19 -19.24
C CYS A 86 -15.92 -3.70 -19.35
N THR A 87 -14.95 -4.42 -18.78
CA THR A 87 -13.49 -4.15 -18.79
C THR A 87 -13.02 -2.81 -18.22
N LYS A 88 -13.91 -1.96 -17.69
CA LYS A 88 -13.55 -0.66 -17.09
C LYS A 88 -12.66 -0.79 -15.85
N CYS A 89 -12.90 -1.83 -15.05
CA CYS A 89 -12.12 -2.11 -13.84
C CYS A 89 -10.66 -2.49 -14.18
N ILE A 90 -10.42 -3.21 -15.29
CA ILE A 90 -9.06 -3.55 -15.75
C ILE A 90 -8.29 -2.26 -16.05
N GLN A 91 -8.88 -1.33 -16.80
CA GLN A 91 -8.22 -0.06 -17.16
C GLN A 91 -7.93 0.84 -15.96
N ALA A 92 -8.70 0.70 -14.87
CA ALA A 92 -8.52 1.49 -13.66
C ALA A 92 -7.49 0.89 -12.69
N CYS A 93 -7.08 -0.36 -12.89
CA CYS A 93 -6.17 -1.04 -11.97
C CYS A 93 -4.71 -0.67 -12.29
N PRO A 94 -3.97 0.03 -11.41
CA PRO A 94 -2.60 0.44 -11.69
C PRO A 94 -1.57 -0.71 -11.62
N VAL A 95 -1.97 -1.85 -11.06
CA VAL A 95 -1.12 -3.03 -10.83
C VAL A 95 -1.59 -4.25 -11.62
N ASP A 96 -2.56 -4.07 -12.53
CA ASP A 96 -3.14 -5.12 -13.36
C ASP A 96 -3.62 -6.37 -12.58
N ALA A 97 -4.14 -6.17 -11.36
CA ALA A 97 -4.59 -7.27 -10.50
C ALA A 97 -5.94 -7.89 -10.92
N ILE A 98 -6.60 -7.38 -11.96
CA ILE A 98 -7.93 -7.84 -12.40
C ILE A 98 -7.79 -8.63 -13.71
N ILE A 99 -8.21 -9.88 -13.70
CA ILE A 99 -8.21 -10.77 -14.86
C ILE A 99 -9.64 -10.91 -15.40
N GLY A 100 -9.79 -10.83 -16.72
CA GLY A 100 -11.05 -11.10 -17.40
C GLY A 100 -10.93 -10.82 -18.90
N ALA A 101 -12.04 -10.99 -19.61
CA ALA A 101 -12.15 -10.65 -21.03
C ALA A 101 -13.46 -9.89 -21.29
N THR A 102 -13.55 -9.26 -22.46
CA THR A 102 -14.78 -8.57 -22.88
C THR A 102 -15.95 -9.54 -22.90
N ARG A 103 -17.07 -9.16 -22.24
CA ARG A 103 -18.27 -10.01 -22.05
C ARG A 103 -18.02 -11.30 -21.25
N ALA A 104 -16.88 -11.42 -20.58
CA ALA A 104 -16.62 -12.48 -19.62
C ALA A 104 -16.55 -11.91 -18.20
N MET A 105 -16.79 -12.77 -17.22
CA MET A 105 -16.66 -12.44 -15.81
C MET A 105 -15.22 -12.08 -15.48
N HIS A 106 -15.05 -11.09 -14.61
CA HIS A 106 -13.74 -10.64 -14.13
C HIS A 106 -13.49 -11.16 -12.71
N THR A 107 -12.22 -11.39 -12.36
CA THR A 107 -11.78 -11.85 -11.04
C THR A 107 -10.54 -11.06 -10.62
N VAL A 108 -10.40 -10.84 -9.31
CA VAL A 108 -9.25 -10.14 -8.73
C VAL A 108 -8.23 -11.16 -8.22
N MET A 109 -6.97 -10.98 -8.60
CA MET A 109 -5.84 -11.69 -7.99
C MET A 109 -5.54 -11.10 -6.62
N SER A 110 -5.80 -11.88 -5.56
CA SER A 110 -5.55 -11.48 -4.18
C SER A 110 -4.11 -11.06 -3.93
N ASP A 111 -3.15 -11.69 -4.60
CA ASP A 111 -1.72 -11.47 -4.32
C ASP A 111 -1.23 -10.11 -4.82
N LEU A 112 -1.74 -9.66 -5.97
CA LEU A 112 -1.34 -8.41 -6.63
C LEU A 112 -2.19 -7.21 -6.21
N CYS A 113 -3.40 -7.44 -5.72
CA CYS A 113 -4.29 -6.36 -5.32
C CYS A 113 -3.73 -5.63 -4.09
N THR A 114 -3.58 -4.31 -4.24
CA THR A 114 -3.07 -3.38 -3.23
C THR A 114 -4.17 -2.75 -2.38
N GLY A 115 -5.45 -3.01 -2.67
CA GLY A 115 -6.58 -2.39 -1.97
C GLY A 115 -6.78 -0.90 -2.28
N CYS A 116 -6.31 -0.42 -3.44
CA CYS A 116 -6.31 1.01 -3.78
C CYS A 116 -7.68 1.67 -4.01
N ASN A 117 -8.77 0.88 -4.08
CA ASN A 117 -10.16 1.31 -4.31
C ASN A 117 -10.46 1.96 -5.68
N LEU A 118 -9.50 2.07 -6.59
CA LEU A 118 -9.70 2.73 -7.90
C LEU A 118 -10.66 1.99 -8.85
N CYS A 119 -10.93 0.71 -8.60
CA CYS A 119 -11.78 -0.12 -9.46
C CYS A 119 -13.28 0.00 -9.16
N VAL A 120 -13.68 0.57 -8.02
CA VAL A 120 -15.08 0.62 -7.58
C VAL A 120 -15.86 1.66 -8.39
N ASP A 121 -15.41 2.91 -8.43
CA ASP A 121 -16.12 4.00 -9.11
C ASP A 121 -16.32 3.79 -10.62
N PRO A 122 -15.38 3.20 -11.38
CA PRO A 122 -15.56 2.95 -12.81
C PRO A 122 -16.57 1.83 -13.13
N CYS A 123 -16.98 1.03 -12.14
CA CYS A 123 -17.87 -0.11 -12.35
C CYS A 123 -19.33 0.35 -12.56
N PRO A 124 -19.94 0.16 -13.74
CA PRO A 124 -21.30 0.65 -14.02
C PRO A 124 -22.38 -0.10 -13.23
N THR A 125 -22.13 -1.36 -12.89
CA THR A 125 -23.05 -2.19 -12.08
C THR A 125 -22.72 -2.13 -10.59
N HIS A 126 -21.66 -1.42 -10.19
CA HIS A 126 -21.19 -1.31 -8.80
C HIS A 126 -20.98 -2.69 -8.13
N CYS A 127 -20.57 -3.70 -8.90
CA CYS A 127 -20.41 -5.08 -8.42
C CYS A 127 -19.07 -5.36 -7.71
N ILE A 128 -18.34 -4.33 -7.26
CA ILE A 128 -17.00 -4.48 -6.66
C ILE A 128 -17.01 -3.91 -5.25
N GLU A 129 -16.54 -4.70 -4.27
CA GLU A 129 -16.48 -4.34 -2.86
C GLU A 129 -15.07 -4.55 -2.30
N LEU A 130 -14.63 -3.72 -1.35
CA LEU A 130 -13.40 -3.97 -0.61
C LEU A 130 -13.71 -4.75 0.67
N ARG A 131 -13.11 -5.94 0.79
CA ARG A 131 -13.24 -6.79 1.98
C ARG A 131 -11.91 -6.89 2.73
N PRO A 132 -11.93 -6.84 4.07
CA PRO A 132 -10.74 -7.11 4.87
C PRO A 132 -10.35 -8.58 4.74
N VAL A 133 -9.05 -8.84 4.59
CA VAL A 133 -8.50 -10.20 4.62
C VAL A 133 -7.94 -10.47 5.99
N ASN A 134 -8.32 -11.62 6.56
CA ASN A 134 -7.73 -12.09 7.81
C ASN A 134 -6.31 -12.58 7.59
N GLU A 135 -5.45 -12.38 8.57
CA GLU A 135 -4.09 -12.89 8.56
C GLU A 135 -4.10 -14.42 8.59
N THR A 136 -3.39 -15.05 7.66
CA THR A 136 -3.15 -16.49 7.64
C THR A 136 -1.70 -16.78 8.07
N PRO A 137 -1.36 -18.04 8.44
CA PRO A 137 0.01 -18.44 8.75
C PRO A 137 1.01 -18.20 7.60
N ASP A 138 0.53 -18.00 6.38
CA ASP A 138 1.36 -17.65 5.22
C ASP A 138 1.57 -16.14 5.07
N SER A 139 0.68 -15.31 5.60
CA SER A 139 0.73 -13.84 5.49
C SER A 139 1.17 -13.13 6.77
N TRP A 140 1.28 -13.85 7.88
CA TRP A 140 1.66 -13.27 9.17
C TRP A 140 3.13 -12.80 9.17
N LYS A 141 3.37 -11.65 9.80
CA LYS A 141 4.72 -11.11 9.99
C LYS A 141 5.15 -11.31 11.44
N TRP A 142 6.37 -11.80 11.62
CA TRP A 142 7.00 -11.88 12.94
C TRP A 142 7.27 -10.48 13.48
N ASP A 143 6.71 -10.17 14.64
CA ASP A 143 7.12 -9.00 15.41
C ASP A 143 8.34 -9.34 16.26
N LEU A 144 9.52 -8.96 15.76
CA LEU A 144 10.79 -9.19 16.44
C LEU A 144 10.91 -8.40 17.75
N ASN A 145 10.17 -7.30 17.91
CA ASN A 145 10.22 -6.47 19.13
C ASN A 145 9.47 -7.12 20.30
N THR A 146 8.51 -8.00 20.01
CA THR A 146 7.78 -8.76 21.02
C THR A 146 8.62 -9.92 21.59
N ILE A 147 9.73 -10.29 20.94
CA ILE A 147 10.58 -11.41 21.35
C ILE A 147 11.60 -10.92 22.40
N PRO A 148 11.60 -11.46 23.63
CA PRO A 148 12.51 -11.00 24.68
C PRO A 148 13.96 -11.39 24.36
N VAL A 149 14.81 -10.39 24.12
CA VAL A 149 16.25 -10.60 23.91
C VAL A 149 16.91 -10.93 25.25
N ARG A 150 17.47 -12.13 25.38
CA ARG A 150 18.33 -12.51 26.52
C ARG A 150 19.80 -12.37 26.13
N ILE A 151 20.53 -11.53 26.85
CA ILE A 151 21.98 -11.41 26.72
C ILE A 151 22.61 -12.52 27.57
N ILE A 152 23.27 -13.48 26.92
CA ILE A 152 23.97 -14.58 27.60
C ILE A 152 25.42 -14.15 27.79
N PRO A 153 25.91 -14.04 29.04
CA PRO A 153 27.31 -13.73 29.29
C PRO A 153 28.20 -14.91 28.85
N VAL A 154 29.30 -14.61 28.15
CA VAL A 154 30.30 -15.61 27.75
C VAL A 154 31.25 -15.83 28.92
N GLU A 155 31.19 -17.01 29.54
CA GLU A 155 32.20 -17.41 30.53
C GLU A 155 33.51 -17.71 29.81
N GLN A 156 34.56 -16.95 30.15
CA GLN A 156 35.91 -17.19 29.65
C GLN A 156 36.43 -18.49 30.27
N HIS A 157 36.38 -19.59 29.53
CA HIS A 157 37.11 -20.81 29.89
C HIS A 157 38.61 -20.53 29.72
N ALA A 158 39.30 -20.33 30.84
CA ALA A 158 40.75 -20.29 30.96
C ALA A 158 41.34 -21.72 30.87
#